data_AF-A0A653UEV5-F1
#
_entry.id   AF-A0A653UEV5-F1
#
_cell.length_a   1.000
_cell.length_b   1.000
_cell.length_c   1.000
_cell.angle_alpha   90.00
_cell.angle_beta   90.00
_cell.angle_gamma   90.00
#
_symmetry.space_group_name_H-M   'P 1'
#
loop_
_entity.id
_entity.type
_entity.pdbx_description
1 polymer ?
#
loop_
_entity_poly.entity_id
_entity_poly.type
_entity_poly.pdbx_seq_one_letter_code
_entity_poly.pdbx_strand_id
1 'polypeptide(L)'
;MQASFNRFMRQHGEWFDVIRNSEVVAQIQGLPNNDKSGPYIGFYEGSDVHQGDWIKGTKSNNLLYIDDLLSESAYGKVFQVKGYYLTERQYKKLEEEKEASIKPNVNYYLHGDNSRVNNHSKDYSVNVINASTNEVINEILKVLKESIDDKNEIDRLEKILKDMQNTQNTSLFVDHYKNFVSSAANHMTVLAPFIPALSQMIGK
;
A
#
# COMPACT_ATOMS: atom_id res chain seq x y z
N MET A 1 -48.10 13.62 15.63
CA MET A 1 -46.64 13.45 15.74
C MET A 1 -45.97 14.69 16.33
N GLN A 2 -46.09 15.88 15.72
CA GLN A 2 -45.47 17.12 16.24
C GLN A 2 -45.91 17.49 17.67
N ALA A 3 -47.20 17.37 18.01
CA ALA A 3 -47.69 17.63 19.37
C ALA A 3 -47.09 16.68 20.43
N SER A 4 -46.85 15.42 20.05
CA SER A 4 -46.22 14.43 20.91
C SER A 4 -44.72 14.74 21.10
N PHE A 5 -44.01 15.04 20.02
CA PHE A 5 -42.60 15.46 20.07
C PHE A 5 -42.40 16.69 20.96
N ASN A 6 -43.19 17.75 20.77
CA ASN A 6 -43.12 18.96 21.60
C ASN A 6 -43.43 18.69 23.07
N ARG A 7 -44.27 17.69 23.37
CA ARG A 7 -44.52 17.26 24.76
C ARG A 7 -43.29 16.56 25.34
N PHE A 8 -42.72 15.59 24.63
CA PHE A 8 -41.54 14.86 25.10
C PHE A 8 -40.32 15.77 25.23
N MET A 9 -40.08 16.67 24.29
CA MET A 9 -39.01 17.66 24.35
C MET A 9 -39.11 18.54 25.62
N ARG A 10 -40.32 18.96 26.00
CA ARG A 10 -40.52 19.74 27.23
C ARG A 10 -40.31 18.94 28.52
N GLN A 11 -40.57 17.63 28.49
CA GLN A 11 -40.49 16.77 29.68
C GLN A 11 -39.11 16.13 29.87
N HIS A 12 -38.43 15.81 28.77
CA HIS A 12 -37.22 14.98 28.76
C HIS A 12 -36.10 15.56 27.88
N GLY A 13 -36.33 16.69 27.21
CA GLY A 13 -35.30 17.37 26.45
C GLY A 13 -34.26 18.04 27.35
N GLU A 14 -33.09 18.23 26.79
CA GLU A 14 -31.94 18.90 27.39
C GLU A 14 -31.49 20.07 26.50
N TRP A 15 -30.90 21.09 27.11
CA TRP A 15 -30.25 22.17 26.38
C TRP A 15 -28.80 21.79 26.06
N PHE A 16 -28.38 22.07 24.83
CA PHE A 16 -27.05 21.82 24.32
C PHE A 16 -26.42 23.11 23.82
N ASP A 17 -25.18 23.35 24.22
CA ASP A 17 -24.35 24.37 23.60
C ASP A 17 -23.75 23.79 22.31
N VAL A 18 -23.99 24.46 21.19
CA VAL A 18 -23.44 24.10 19.87
C VAL A 18 -22.09 24.77 19.72
N ILE A 19 -21.06 23.97 19.51
CA ILE A 19 -19.67 24.36 19.41
C ILE A 19 -19.22 24.13 17.96
N ARG A 20 -18.89 25.22 17.27
CA ARG A 20 -18.39 25.23 15.89
C ARG A 20 -17.10 26.02 15.85
N ASN A 21 -16.05 25.46 15.26
CA ASN A 21 -14.71 26.07 15.25
C ASN A 21 -14.21 26.47 16.66
N SER A 22 -14.49 25.64 17.67
CA SER A 22 -14.10 25.85 19.08
C SER A 22 -14.82 27.00 19.81
N GLU A 23 -15.85 27.61 19.22
CA GLU A 23 -16.67 28.64 19.85
C GLU A 23 -18.12 28.17 20.00
N VAL A 24 -18.78 28.60 21.08
CA VAL A 24 -20.22 28.36 21.26
C VAL A 24 -20.99 29.31 20.34
N VAL A 25 -21.66 28.76 19.33
CA VAL A 25 -22.37 29.53 18.30
C VAL A 25 -23.88 29.60 18.53
N ALA A 26 -24.45 28.63 19.25
CA ALA A 26 -25.87 28.57 19.56
C ALA A 26 -26.13 27.76 20.83
N GLN A 27 -27.32 27.92 21.41
CA GLN A 27 -27.85 27.03 22.44
C GLN A 27 -29.20 26.49 21.97
N ILE A 28 -29.33 25.17 21.88
CA ILE A 28 -30.49 24.49 21.28
C ILE A 28 -31.07 23.45 22.22
N GLN A 29 -32.37 23.19 22.12
CA GLN A 29 -33.01 22.12 22.87
C GLN A 29 -33.05 20.84 22.04
N GLY A 30 -32.61 19.73 22.63
CA GLY A 30 -32.54 18.43 21.98
C GLY A 30 -33.13 17.32 22.86
N LEU A 31 -33.71 16.30 22.21
CA LEU A 31 -34.25 15.12 22.86
C LEU A 31 -33.41 13.89 22.50
N PRO A 32 -32.60 13.35 23.43
CA PRO A 32 -31.85 12.12 23.19
C PRO A 32 -32.78 10.94 22.87
N ASN A 33 -32.45 10.20 21.81
CA ASN A 33 -33.23 9.05 21.36
C ASN A 33 -32.32 8.05 20.61
N ASN A 34 -32.90 6.92 20.18
CA ASN A 34 -32.20 5.88 19.45
C ASN A 34 -33.16 5.22 18.45
N ASP A 35 -32.65 4.84 17.28
CA ASP A 35 -33.38 4.01 16.32
C ASP A 35 -32.47 2.95 15.69
N LYS A 36 -32.90 2.35 14.56
CA LYS A 36 -32.13 1.30 13.87
C LYS A 36 -30.81 1.80 13.29
N SER A 37 -30.71 3.10 12.98
CA SER A 37 -29.50 3.73 12.45
C SER A 37 -28.52 4.12 13.55
N GLY A 38 -29.00 4.25 14.79
CA GLY A 38 -28.19 4.49 15.97
C GLY A 38 -28.74 5.59 16.88
N PRO A 39 -27.92 6.05 17.86
CA PRO A 39 -28.30 7.11 18.76
C PRO A 39 -28.33 8.46 18.04
N TYR A 40 -29.32 9.28 18.38
CA TYR A 40 -29.45 10.62 17.81
C TYR A 40 -30.06 11.58 18.85
N ILE A 41 -29.86 12.87 18.63
CA ILE A 41 -30.60 13.92 19.31
C ILE A 41 -31.66 14.45 18.34
N GLY A 42 -32.93 14.39 18.74
CA GLY A 42 -34.02 15.02 18.00
C GLY A 42 -34.09 16.51 18.32
N PHE A 43 -34.01 17.37 17.30
CA PHE A 43 -34.08 18.82 17.42
C PHE A 43 -35.37 19.37 16.79
N TYR A 44 -35.76 20.58 17.21
CA TYR A 44 -36.76 21.35 16.48
C TYR A 44 -36.26 21.69 15.07
N GLU A 45 -37.21 21.80 14.14
CA GLU A 45 -36.95 22.35 12.81
C GLU A 45 -36.37 23.76 12.94
N GLY A 46 -35.30 24.05 12.19
CA GLY A 46 -34.62 25.35 12.20
C GLY A 46 -33.61 25.57 13.32
N SER A 47 -33.32 24.56 14.15
CA SER A 47 -32.21 24.62 15.11
C SER A 47 -30.87 24.85 14.37
N ASP A 48 -30.05 25.79 14.84
CA ASP A 48 -28.70 26.04 14.30
C ASP A 48 -27.73 24.96 14.77
N VAL A 49 -27.81 23.80 14.11
CA VAL A 49 -26.90 22.67 14.25
C VAL A 49 -26.57 22.12 12.88
N HIS A 50 -25.30 21.87 12.64
CA HIS A 50 -24.78 21.39 11.38
C HIS A 50 -23.93 20.13 11.60
N GLN A 51 -23.80 19.33 10.54
CA GLN A 51 -22.86 18.21 10.53
C GLN A 51 -21.45 18.75 10.78
N GLY A 52 -20.69 18.09 11.65
CA GLY A 52 -19.37 18.54 12.07
C GLY A 52 -19.35 19.41 13.33
N ASP A 53 -20.51 19.86 13.81
CA ASP A 53 -20.59 20.57 15.08
C ASP A 53 -20.37 19.60 16.26
N TRP A 54 -19.76 20.13 17.33
CA TRP A 54 -19.82 19.50 18.64
C TRP A 54 -21.01 20.07 19.41
N ILE A 55 -21.72 19.24 20.16
CA ILE A 55 -22.75 19.69 21.09
C ILE A 55 -22.40 19.24 22.50
N LYS A 56 -22.55 20.14 23.47
CA LYS A 56 -22.31 19.84 24.88
C LYS A 56 -23.60 19.99 25.67
N GLY A 57 -24.04 18.89 26.29
CA GLY A 57 -25.21 18.91 27.17
C GLY A 57 -24.97 19.79 28.39
N THR A 58 -25.82 20.79 28.61
CA THR A 58 -25.69 21.74 29.73
C THR A 58 -25.92 21.09 31.10
N LYS A 59 -26.65 19.96 31.15
CA LYS A 59 -26.93 19.21 32.37
C LYS A 59 -26.12 17.92 32.46
N SER A 60 -26.07 17.16 31.36
CA SER A 60 -25.38 15.88 31.29
C SER A 60 -23.88 16.02 31.15
N ASN A 61 -23.38 17.19 30.69
CA ASN A 61 -22.00 17.42 30.30
C ASN A 61 -21.47 16.48 29.21
N ASN A 62 -22.36 15.76 28.52
CA ASN A 62 -21.97 14.90 27.41
C ASN A 62 -21.50 15.76 26.23
N LEU A 63 -20.31 15.45 25.72
CA LEU A 63 -19.74 16.06 24.52
C LEU A 63 -19.92 15.10 23.34
N LEU A 64 -20.73 15.51 22.37
CA LEU A 64 -21.15 14.67 21.24
C LEU A 64 -20.81 15.38 19.93
N TYR A 65 -20.27 14.64 18.97
CA TYR A 65 -19.96 15.14 17.63
C TYR A 65 -21.12 14.80 16.68
N ILE A 66 -21.68 15.78 15.97
CA ILE A 66 -22.76 15.56 15.01
C ILE A 66 -22.19 14.98 13.72
N ASP A 67 -22.45 13.69 13.52
CA ASP A 67 -21.94 12.90 12.39
C ASP A 67 -22.85 13.02 11.16
N ASP A 68 -24.17 13.10 11.36
CA ASP A 68 -25.14 13.27 10.28
C ASP A 68 -26.42 13.98 10.78
N LEU A 69 -27.13 14.65 9.87
CA LEU A 69 -28.38 15.37 10.13
C LEU A 69 -29.46 14.97 9.12
N LEU A 70 -30.53 14.34 9.61
CA LEU A 70 -31.65 13.92 8.77
C LEU A 70 -32.96 14.58 9.21
N SER A 71 -33.64 15.27 8.29
CA SER A 71 -34.97 15.82 8.54
C SER A 71 -36.04 14.74 8.46
N GLU A 72 -36.91 14.66 9.47
CA GLU A 72 -38.03 13.74 9.46
C GLU A 72 -39.34 14.50 9.22
N SER A 73 -40.09 14.05 8.21
CA SER A 73 -41.33 14.67 7.79
C SER A 73 -42.55 13.76 7.98
N ALA A 74 -43.68 14.38 8.29
CA ALA A 74 -44.97 13.73 8.35
C ALA A 74 -46.03 14.65 7.75
N TYR A 75 -46.90 14.11 6.91
CA TYR A 75 -47.95 14.89 6.23
C TYR A 75 -47.40 16.13 5.48
N GLY A 76 -46.21 16.00 4.88
CA GLY A 76 -45.57 17.08 4.13
C GLY A 76 -44.94 18.19 4.98
N LYS A 77 -44.86 18.02 6.31
CA LYS A 77 -44.19 18.97 7.21
C LYS A 77 -43.06 18.28 7.96
N VAL A 78 -41.88 18.91 8.00
CA VAL A 78 -40.80 18.49 8.88
C VAL A 78 -41.27 18.70 10.32
N PHE A 79 -41.10 17.70 11.18
CA PHE A 79 -41.48 17.82 12.58
C PHE A 79 -40.29 17.67 13.53
N GLN A 80 -39.18 17.12 13.06
CA GLN A 80 -37.90 17.11 13.78
C GLN A 80 -36.72 16.98 12.81
N VAL A 81 -35.54 17.37 13.29
CA VAL A 81 -34.25 17.05 12.66
C VAL A 81 -33.51 16.09 13.59
N LYS A 82 -33.06 14.94 13.07
CA LYS A 82 -32.26 13.96 13.81
C LYS A 82 -30.78 14.27 13.61
N GLY A 83 -30.07 14.65 14.68
CA GLY A 83 -28.61 14.67 14.69
C GLY A 83 -28.06 13.37 15.22
N TYR A 84 -27.63 12.48 14.31
CA TYR A 84 -26.87 11.29 14.69
C TYR A 84 -25.48 11.73 15.14
N TYR A 85 -24.98 11.10 16.20
CA TYR A 85 -23.77 11.57 16.85
C TYR A 85 -22.80 10.46 17.20
N LEU A 86 -21.54 10.85 17.31
CA LEU A 86 -20.47 10.06 17.90
C LEU A 86 -20.12 10.64 19.28
N THR A 87 -19.84 9.76 20.24
CA THR A 87 -19.15 10.17 21.47
C THR A 87 -17.71 10.56 21.17
N GLU A 88 -17.09 11.36 22.04
CA GLU A 88 -15.67 11.72 21.90
C GLU A 88 -14.76 10.49 21.68
N ARG A 89 -15.03 9.39 22.38
CA ARG A 89 -14.28 8.14 22.22
C ARG A 89 -14.46 7.52 20.83
N GLN A 90 -15.68 7.51 20.29
CA GLN A 90 -15.95 6.98 18.96
C GLN A 90 -15.33 7.86 17.87
N TYR A 91 -15.41 9.18 18.03
CA TYR A 91 -14.78 10.14 17.12
C TYR A 91 -13.26 9.94 17.09
N LYS A 92 -12.59 9.86 18.24
CA LYS A 92 -11.13 9.61 18.32
C LYS A 92 -10.72 8.31 17.61
N LYS A 93 -11.45 7.22 17.85
CA LYS A 93 -11.20 5.94 17.18
C LYS A 93 -11.32 6.04 15.66
N LEU A 94 -12.32 6.77 15.18
CA LEU A 94 -12.55 6.99 13.74
C LEU A 94 -11.42 7.83 13.12
N GLU A 95 -10.93 8.85 13.82
CA GLU A 95 -9.79 9.65 13.37
C GLU A 95 -8.49 8.83 13.35
N GLU A 96 -8.21 8.03 14.39
CA GLU A 96 -7.06 7.11 14.44
C GLU A 96 -7.10 6.10 13.28
N GLU A 97 -8.28 5.55 12.96
CA GLU A 97 -8.46 4.63 11.83
C GLU A 97 -8.22 5.32 10.48
N LYS A 98 -8.67 6.57 10.31
CA LYS A 98 -8.38 7.36 9.11
C LYS A 98 -6.89 7.63 8.96
N GLU A 99 -6.21 8.05 10.02
CA GLU A 99 -4.77 8.29 10.03
C GLU A 99 -3.98 7.01 9.73
N ALA A 100 -4.35 5.88 10.33
CA ALA A 100 -3.73 4.58 10.05
C ALA A 100 -3.97 4.09 8.61
N SER A 101 -5.04 4.55 7.96
CA SER A 101 -5.36 4.21 6.57
C SER A 101 -4.57 5.02 5.52
N ILE A 102 -3.81 6.04 5.95
CA ILE A 102 -2.90 6.80 5.07
C ILE A 102 -1.75 5.87 4.69
N LYS A 103 -1.90 5.15 3.58
CA LYS A 103 -0.83 4.33 3.00
C LYS A 103 0.36 5.25 2.69
N PRO A 104 1.57 4.97 3.20
CA PRO A 104 2.73 5.80 2.89
C PRO A 104 2.98 5.75 1.38
N ASN A 105 3.10 6.93 0.77
CA ASN A 105 3.58 7.05 -0.60
C ASN A 105 5.11 6.88 -0.57
N VAL A 106 5.61 5.73 -1.02
CA VAL A 106 7.04 5.44 -1.07
C VAL A 106 7.53 5.66 -2.50
N ASN A 107 8.32 6.73 -2.69
CA ASN A 107 9.00 7.01 -3.97
C ASN A 107 10.44 6.49 -3.91
N TYR A 108 10.78 5.57 -4.82
CA TYR A 108 12.15 5.09 -4.98
C TYR A 108 12.82 5.82 -6.15
N TYR A 109 13.83 6.63 -5.85
CA TYR A 109 14.72 7.19 -6.86
C TYR A 109 15.95 6.31 -6.98
N LEU A 110 16.11 5.67 -8.12
CA LEU A 110 17.19 4.73 -8.40
C LEU A 110 18.12 5.31 -9.47
N HIS A 111 19.42 5.24 -9.23
CA HIS A 111 20.45 5.72 -10.16
C HIS A 111 21.60 4.73 -10.24
N GLY A 112 22.17 4.59 -11.44
CA GLY A 112 23.29 3.70 -11.73
C GLY A 112 22.89 2.42 -12.47
N ASP A 113 23.87 1.82 -13.14
CA ASP A 113 23.70 0.56 -13.88
C ASP A 113 23.23 -0.55 -12.93
N ASN A 114 22.23 -1.33 -13.36
CA ASN A 114 21.61 -2.41 -12.57
C ASN A 114 20.94 -2.00 -11.25
N SER A 115 20.41 -0.77 -11.16
CA SER A 115 19.54 -0.41 -10.02
C SER A 115 18.29 -1.31 -9.95
N ARG A 116 18.08 -1.97 -8.81
CA ARG A 116 16.95 -2.90 -8.59
C ARG A 116 16.26 -2.64 -7.26
N VAL A 117 14.95 -2.84 -7.24
CA VAL A 117 14.14 -2.90 -6.01
C VAL A 117 13.53 -4.28 -5.94
N ASN A 118 13.91 -5.03 -4.91
CA ASN A 118 13.37 -6.35 -4.62
C ASN A 118 12.33 -6.22 -3.52
N ASN A 119 11.07 -6.54 -3.84
CA ASN A 119 9.97 -6.53 -2.87
C ASN A 119 9.56 -7.98 -2.56
N HIS A 120 9.89 -8.46 -1.35
CA HIS A 120 9.65 -9.84 -0.90
C HIS A 120 10.20 -10.94 -1.85
N SER A 121 11.32 -10.69 -2.53
CA SER A 121 11.96 -11.66 -3.44
C SER A 121 13.40 -11.99 -3.03
N LYS A 122 13.85 -13.20 -3.40
CA LYS A 122 15.28 -13.58 -3.40
C LYS A 122 15.86 -13.28 -4.77
N ASP A 123 16.95 -12.53 -4.79
CA ASP A 123 17.67 -12.17 -6.01
C ASP A 123 18.78 -13.18 -6.31
N TYR A 124 18.73 -13.79 -7.50
CA TYR A 124 19.75 -14.72 -8.01
C TYR A 124 20.48 -14.15 -9.24
N SER A 125 20.37 -12.85 -9.46
CA SER A 125 21.02 -12.21 -10.60
C SER A 125 22.54 -12.09 -10.41
N VAL A 126 23.28 -12.30 -11.49
CA VAL A 126 24.72 -12.02 -11.57
C VAL A 126 24.89 -10.71 -12.32
N ASN A 127 25.47 -9.70 -11.66
CA ASN A 127 25.70 -8.38 -12.24
C ASN A 127 27.05 -8.37 -12.97
N VAL A 128 26.99 -8.27 -14.30
CA VAL A 128 28.17 -8.15 -15.14
C VAL A 128 28.20 -6.74 -15.72
N ILE A 129 28.75 -5.78 -14.96
CA ILE A 129 29.02 -4.42 -15.44
C ILE A 129 30.47 -4.37 -15.88
N ASN A 130 30.72 -4.11 -17.18
CA ASN A 130 32.05 -3.91 -17.74
C ASN A 130 33.08 -5.03 -17.47
N ALA A 131 32.64 -6.27 -17.23
CA ALA A 131 33.57 -7.39 -17.11
C ALA A 131 34.17 -7.69 -18.49
N SER A 132 35.50 -7.80 -18.53
CA SER A 132 36.22 -8.32 -19.68
C SER A 132 35.79 -9.78 -19.95
N THR A 133 35.90 -10.22 -21.20
CA THR A 133 35.62 -11.62 -21.59
C THR A 133 36.37 -12.63 -20.72
N ASN A 134 37.59 -12.30 -20.32
CA ASN A 134 38.40 -13.14 -19.45
C ASN A 134 37.81 -13.29 -18.05
N GLU A 135 37.25 -12.23 -17.47
CA GLU A 135 36.64 -12.29 -16.14
C GLU A 135 35.37 -13.14 -16.14
N VAL A 136 34.53 -13.01 -17.17
CA VAL A 136 33.32 -13.83 -17.33
C VAL A 136 33.68 -15.31 -17.52
N ILE A 137 34.66 -15.62 -18.37
CA ILE A 137 35.12 -17.00 -18.61
C ILE A 137 35.73 -17.61 -17.35
N ASN A 138 36.53 -16.85 -16.59
CA ASN A 138 37.12 -17.33 -15.35
C ASN A 138 36.07 -17.64 -14.28
N GLU A 139 35.03 -16.81 -14.15
CA GLU A 139 33.96 -17.06 -13.18
C GLU A 139 33.13 -18.29 -13.58
N ILE A 140 32.87 -18.47 -14.89
CA ILE A 140 32.24 -19.70 -15.39
C ILE A 140 33.08 -20.94 -15.03
N LEU A 141 34.40 -20.90 -15.25
CA LEU A 141 35.30 -22.02 -14.93
C LEU A 141 35.27 -22.35 -13.44
N LYS A 142 35.27 -21.34 -12.57
CA LYS A 142 35.18 -21.53 -11.12
C LYS A 142 33.88 -22.21 -10.74
N VAL A 143 32.75 -21.69 -11.22
CA VAL A 143 31.43 -22.22 -10.91
C VAL A 143 31.25 -23.65 -11.43
N LEU A 144 31.77 -23.97 -12.63
CA LEU A 144 31.75 -25.34 -13.16
C LEU A 144 32.55 -26.31 -12.28
N LYS A 145 33.73 -25.89 -11.79
CA LYS A 145 34.56 -26.70 -10.88
C LYS A 145 33.93 -26.92 -9.51
N GLU A 146 33.10 -25.97 -9.05
CA GLU A 146 32.39 -26.07 -7.78
C GLU A 146 31.08 -26.88 -7.90
N SER A 147 30.51 -26.99 -9.10
CA SER A 147 29.16 -27.56 -9.31
C SER A 147 29.16 -28.93 -9.98
N ILE A 148 30.29 -29.37 -10.56
CA ILE A 148 30.40 -30.63 -11.31
C ILE A 148 31.50 -31.48 -10.67
N ASP A 149 31.17 -32.72 -10.29
CA ASP A 149 32.15 -33.65 -9.70
C ASP A 149 32.93 -34.44 -10.78
N ASP A 150 32.35 -34.61 -11.99
CA ASP A 150 33.02 -35.32 -13.08
C ASP A 150 34.14 -34.48 -13.71
N LYS A 151 35.36 -34.86 -13.38
CA LYS A 151 36.58 -34.22 -13.89
C LYS A 151 36.72 -34.27 -15.41
N ASN A 152 36.27 -35.35 -16.07
CA ASN A 152 36.36 -35.45 -17.53
C ASN A 152 35.42 -34.45 -18.20
N GLU A 153 34.25 -34.22 -17.59
CA GLU A 153 33.27 -33.26 -18.06
C GLU A 153 33.78 -31.82 -17.87
N ILE A 154 34.37 -31.52 -16.71
CA ILE A 154 35.05 -30.24 -16.46
C ILE A 154 36.16 -29.99 -17.49
N ASP A 155 37.05 -30.95 -17.71
CA ASP A 155 38.18 -30.79 -18.63
C ASP A 155 37.70 -30.53 -20.07
N ARG A 156 36.61 -31.19 -20.48
CA ARG A 156 35.97 -30.94 -21.79
C ARG A 156 35.42 -29.53 -21.90
N LEU A 157 34.66 -29.07 -20.91
CA LEU A 157 34.07 -27.73 -20.91
C LEU A 157 35.13 -26.63 -20.80
N GLU A 158 36.17 -26.85 -19.99
CA GLU A 158 37.30 -25.94 -19.86
C GLU A 158 38.03 -25.76 -21.19
N LYS A 159 38.22 -26.84 -21.96
CA LYS A 159 38.82 -26.76 -23.29
C LYS A 159 37.98 -25.90 -24.24
N ILE A 160 36.66 -26.09 -24.27
CA ILE A 160 35.77 -25.31 -25.13
C ILE A 160 35.78 -23.83 -24.72
N LEU A 161 35.81 -23.52 -23.42
CA LEU A 161 35.91 -22.15 -22.93
C LEU A 161 37.24 -21.47 -23.31
N LYS A 162 38.36 -22.20 -23.28
CA LYS A 162 39.65 -21.70 -23.79
C LYS A 162 39.62 -21.46 -25.29
N ASP A 163 38.96 -22.33 -26.06
CA ASP A 163 38.79 -22.13 -27.51
C ASP A 163 37.94 -20.87 -27.79
N MET A 164 36.88 -20.63 -27.00
CA MET A 164 36.10 -19.38 -27.05
C MET A 164 36.95 -18.16 -26.70
N GLN A 165 37.79 -18.24 -25.67
CA GLN A 165 38.68 -17.16 -25.27
C GLN A 165 39.69 -16.80 -26.38
N ASN A 166 40.26 -17.81 -27.02
CA ASN A 166 41.25 -17.64 -28.09
C ASN A 166 40.64 -17.13 -29.40
N THR A 167 39.35 -17.35 -29.61
CA THR A 167 38.62 -16.92 -30.81
C THR A 167 37.80 -15.65 -30.60
N GLN A 168 38.01 -14.95 -29.49
CA GLN A 168 37.32 -13.70 -29.18
C GLN A 168 37.46 -12.66 -30.30
N ASN A 169 36.37 -11.96 -30.62
CA ASN A 169 36.28 -10.96 -31.71
C ASN A 169 36.55 -11.55 -33.12
N THR A 170 36.38 -12.86 -33.29
CA THR A 170 36.43 -13.51 -34.60
C THR A 170 35.08 -14.13 -34.91
N SER A 171 34.79 -14.36 -36.20
CA SER A 171 33.57 -15.07 -36.62
C SER A 171 33.47 -16.48 -36.04
N LEU A 172 34.59 -17.10 -35.67
CA LEU A 172 34.65 -18.44 -35.06
C LEU A 172 34.12 -18.46 -33.62
N PHE A 173 34.08 -17.32 -32.94
CA PHE A 173 33.56 -17.23 -31.57
C PHE A 173 32.13 -17.76 -31.47
N VAL A 174 31.29 -17.44 -32.47
CA VAL A 174 29.88 -17.84 -32.51
C VAL A 174 29.73 -19.36 -32.56
N ASP A 175 30.61 -20.03 -33.30
CA ASP A 175 30.58 -21.49 -33.44
C ASP A 175 31.08 -22.17 -32.16
N HIS A 176 32.14 -21.64 -31.54
CA HIS A 176 32.61 -22.12 -30.23
C HIS A 176 31.59 -21.87 -29.12
N TYR A 177 30.88 -20.74 -29.14
CA TYR A 177 29.77 -20.45 -28.22
C TYR A 177 28.63 -21.47 -28.35
N LYS A 178 28.18 -21.75 -29.58
CA LYS A 178 27.12 -22.76 -29.81
C LYS A 178 27.56 -24.14 -29.31
N ASN A 179 28.82 -24.49 -29.56
CA ASN A 179 29.40 -25.75 -29.10
C ASN A 179 29.46 -25.82 -27.56
N PHE A 180 29.81 -24.71 -26.90
CA PHE A 180 29.80 -24.60 -25.44
C PHE A 180 28.39 -24.80 -24.87
N VAL A 181 27.40 -24.03 -25.33
CA VAL A 181 26.02 -24.12 -24.85
C VAL A 181 25.45 -25.53 -25.06
N SER A 182 25.76 -26.16 -26.20
CA SER A 182 25.32 -27.53 -26.49
C SER A 182 26.01 -28.57 -25.58
N SER A 183 27.32 -28.42 -25.36
CA SER A 183 28.09 -29.34 -24.51
C SER A 183 27.76 -29.16 -23.02
N ALA A 184 27.32 -27.97 -22.61
CA ALA A 184 26.99 -27.65 -21.24
C ALA A 184 25.48 -27.67 -20.95
N ALA A 185 24.67 -28.26 -21.83
CA ALA A 185 23.21 -28.30 -21.72
C ALA A 185 22.72 -28.87 -20.38
N ASN A 186 23.41 -29.88 -19.83
CA ASN A 186 23.08 -30.50 -18.55
C ASN A 186 23.36 -29.59 -17.34
N HIS A 187 24.17 -28.53 -17.53
CA HIS A 187 24.63 -27.60 -16.48
C HIS A 187 24.01 -26.21 -16.64
N MET A 188 22.92 -26.10 -17.40
CA MET A 188 22.33 -24.81 -17.75
C MET A 188 21.76 -24.06 -16.55
N THR A 189 21.37 -24.75 -15.48
CA THR A 189 20.91 -24.13 -14.23
C THR A 189 22.01 -23.30 -13.56
N VAL A 190 23.26 -23.77 -13.69
CA VAL A 190 24.45 -23.14 -13.14
C VAL A 190 24.99 -22.07 -14.09
N LEU A 191 24.84 -22.28 -15.41
CA LEU A 191 25.34 -21.39 -16.45
C LEU A 191 24.38 -20.27 -16.85
N ALA A 192 23.09 -20.40 -16.56
CA ALA A 192 22.05 -19.43 -16.92
C ALA A 192 22.40 -17.97 -16.57
N PRO A 193 23.00 -17.65 -15.41
CA PRO A 193 23.34 -16.27 -15.07
C PRO A 193 24.40 -15.64 -15.99
N PHE A 194 25.21 -16.45 -16.68
CA PHE A 194 26.32 -15.99 -17.52
C PHE A 194 25.97 -15.91 -19.02
N ILE A 195 24.86 -16.53 -19.44
CA ILE A 195 24.41 -16.52 -20.85
C ILE A 195 24.25 -15.10 -21.42
N PRO A 196 23.67 -14.12 -20.71
CA PRO A 196 23.56 -12.76 -21.23
C PRO A 196 24.93 -12.14 -21.53
N ALA A 197 25.90 -12.30 -20.62
CA ALA A 197 27.25 -11.78 -20.79
C ALA A 197 27.99 -12.45 -21.95
N LEU A 198 27.89 -13.78 -22.08
CA LEU A 198 28.45 -14.51 -23.23
C LEU A 198 27.80 -14.09 -24.56
N SER A 199 26.49 -13.82 -24.55
CA SER A 199 25.75 -13.40 -25.76
C SER A 199 26.17 -12.01 -26.22
N GLN A 200 26.50 -11.10 -25.30
CA GLN A 200 27.02 -9.77 -25.65
C GLN A 200 28.37 -9.84 -26.39
N MET A 201 29.11 -10.94 -26.25
CA MET A 201 30.39 -11.15 -26.93
C MET A 201 30.24 -11.63 -28.38
N ILE A 202 29.03 -12.03 -28.80
CA ILE A 202 28.72 -12.52 -30.16
C ILE A 202 28.55 -11.36 -31.15
N GLY A 203 28.27 -10.14 -30.66
CA GLY A 203 27.95 -8.96 -31.48
C GLY A 203 29.06 -7.90 -31.55
N LYS A 204 30.31 -8.24 -31.21
CA LYS A 204 31.50 -7.39 -31.35
C LYS A 204 32.49 -8.04 -32.30
#